data_AF-A0A1X0PA30-F1
#
_entry.id   AF-A0A1X0PA30-F1
#
_cell.length_a   1.000
_cell.length_b   1.000
_cell.length_c   1.000
_cell.angle_alpha   90.00
_cell.angle_beta   90.00
_cell.angle_gamma   90.00
#
_symmetry.space_group_name_H-M   'P 1'
#
loop_
_entity.id
_entity.type
_entity.pdbx_description
1 polymer ?
#
loop_
_entity_poly.entity_id
_entity_poly.type
_entity_poly.pdbx_seq_one_letter_code
_entity_poly.pdbx_strand_id
1 'polypeptide(L)'
;MMLRRTMTFLRAAGEAVSVSSELQKLLPSLLPLLDPPIPRGKTVSAAHIIVATSNSSSKRSERHLPECPVLARTLPLTAVVDHVAFMKRPCLSCLRQRVHFLASEEFCKNLEQKCTQEGGTLPAEWENIVMKQFGTLTHLEKEIMMYATSRREPGWTWLVFDKERIEGHRLVVMNLPANKTPLILGLWPLAVINMTESALLSALESKPVVTNAKVTYPSWSRAARNPLAAVTPTRNVGLSGTPTDITDNNSKSLSDLRKQVAQKAVSKLNWNFILQQWQQAEAYYASTAREEKIRAQRTKLEREAALAAMSKLRDSGATILTSDSVEIITGGSNTGASKVDKKEGEKLSTQTTQKSTVNVGEETTTTTTTTSTTVEENKETSTKTESTGVDEDPKSTQLPDGTWQYLYKNGDVTLLRPDGTRVFKKKELTTTAFADGSTLYEYPNNTSILDRVDGVRVTTFADGTKQEERLK
;
A
#
# COMPACT_ATOMS: atom_id res chain seq x y z
N MET A 1 35.74 -15.20 19.38
CA MET A 1 34.77 -14.43 18.57
C MET A 1 33.83 -15.30 17.72
N MET A 2 34.20 -16.51 17.29
CA MET A 2 33.33 -17.36 16.44
C MET A 2 32.05 -17.90 17.13
N LEU A 3 32.11 -18.23 18.43
CA LEU A 3 30.98 -18.84 19.17
C LEU A 3 29.75 -17.93 19.37
N ARG A 4 29.92 -16.60 19.38
CA ARG A 4 28.79 -15.66 19.58
C ARG A 4 28.01 -15.39 18.29
N ARG A 5 28.68 -15.39 17.12
CA ARG A 5 28.00 -15.28 15.82
C ARG A 5 27.10 -16.50 15.60
N THR A 6 27.58 -17.71 15.91
CA THR A 6 26.78 -18.94 15.74
C THR A 6 25.50 -18.94 16.60
N MET A 7 25.51 -18.44 17.83
CA MET A 7 24.30 -18.42 18.67
C MET A 7 23.20 -17.45 18.17
N THR A 8 23.55 -16.30 17.60
CA THR A 8 22.55 -15.38 17.03
C THR A 8 21.89 -15.97 15.77
N PHE A 9 22.69 -16.65 14.94
CA PHE A 9 22.18 -17.37 13.77
C PHE A 9 21.27 -18.55 14.15
N LEU A 10 21.60 -19.31 15.21
CA LEU A 10 20.77 -20.43 15.68
C LEU A 10 19.40 -19.98 16.22
N ARG A 11 19.34 -18.82 16.90
CA ARG A 11 18.07 -18.29 17.42
C ARG A 11 17.16 -17.78 16.30
N ALA A 12 17.70 -17.04 15.33
CA ALA A 12 16.94 -16.58 14.16
C ALA A 12 16.46 -17.75 13.29
N ALA A 13 17.30 -18.79 13.14
CA ALA A 13 16.92 -20.02 12.45
C ALA A 13 15.81 -20.78 13.19
N GLY A 14 15.87 -20.89 14.53
CA GLY A 14 14.82 -21.53 15.32
C GLY A 14 13.46 -20.82 15.23
N GLU A 15 13.44 -19.49 15.25
CA GLU A 15 12.21 -18.71 15.05
C GLU A 15 11.65 -18.84 13.62
N ALA A 16 12.52 -18.78 12.60
CA ALA A 16 12.09 -18.95 11.21
C ALA A 16 11.48 -20.34 10.97
N VAL A 17 12.10 -21.39 11.52
CA VAL A 17 11.56 -22.76 11.47
C VAL A 17 10.20 -22.86 12.16
N SER A 18 10.01 -22.15 13.28
CA SER A 18 8.71 -22.10 13.96
C SER A 18 7.63 -21.44 13.10
N VAL A 19 7.90 -20.28 12.50
CA VAL A 19 6.92 -19.54 11.68
C VAL A 19 6.52 -20.33 10.43
N SER A 20 7.49 -20.88 9.70
CA SER A 20 7.20 -21.66 8.48
C SER A 20 6.42 -22.95 8.81
N SER A 21 6.72 -23.60 9.94
CA SER A 21 5.98 -24.79 10.39
C SER A 21 4.52 -24.48 10.75
N GLU A 22 4.27 -23.32 11.35
CA GLU A 22 2.91 -22.88 11.70
C GLU A 22 2.10 -22.55 10.43
N LEU A 23 2.71 -21.81 9.49
CA LEU A 23 2.09 -21.54 8.20
C LEU A 23 1.75 -22.83 7.44
N GLN A 24 2.65 -23.81 7.44
CA GLN A 24 2.43 -25.10 6.78
C GLN A 24 1.19 -25.84 7.34
N LYS A 25 0.90 -25.70 8.63
CA LYS A 25 -0.31 -26.26 9.25
C LYS A 25 -1.58 -25.45 8.96
N LEU A 26 -1.49 -24.12 8.90
CA LEU A 26 -2.65 -23.23 8.75
C LEU A 26 -3.12 -23.08 7.29
N LEU A 27 -2.19 -23.07 6.32
CA LEU A 27 -2.49 -22.83 4.91
C LEU A 27 -3.51 -23.82 4.29
N PRO A 28 -3.44 -25.14 4.55
CA PRO A 28 -4.41 -26.09 3.99
C PRO A 28 -5.88 -25.78 4.34
N SER A 29 -6.11 -25.15 5.50
CA SER A 29 -7.44 -24.72 5.95
C SER A 29 -7.84 -23.37 5.37
N LEU A 30 -6.88 -22.49 5.05
CA LEU A 30 -7.15 -21.15 4.52
C LEU A 30 -7.35 -21.13 3.00
N LEU A 31 -6.46 -21.79 2.23
CA LEU A 31 -6.41 -21.64 0.76
C LEU A 31 -7.74 -21.90 0.03
N PRO A 32 -8.56 -22.90 0.42
CA PRO A 32 -9.87 -23.12 -0.20
C PRO A 32 -10.92 -22.05 0.15
N LEU A 33 -10.69 -21.26 1.19
CA LEU A 33 -11.61 -20.22 1.70
C LEU A 33 -11.24 -18.82 1.21
N LEU A 34 -10.16 -18.68 0.42
CA LEU A 34 -9.80 -17.42 -0.22
C LEU A 34 -10.69 -17.16 -1.43
N ASP A 35 -10.79 -15.89 -1.82
CA ASP A 35 -11.50 -15.46 -3.03
C ASP A 35 -10.52 -14.71 -3.96
N PRO A 36 -10.14 -15.30 -5.11
CA PRO A 36 -10.53 -16.61 -5.61
C PRO A 36 -9.87 -17.77 -4.82
N PRO A 37 -10.51 -18.96 -4.77
CA PRO A 37 -9.96 -20.11 -4.06
C PRO A 37 -8.69 -20.62 -4.74
N ILE A 38 -7.67 -20.94 -3.94
CA ILE A 38 -6.41 -21.50 -4.45
C ILE A 38 -6.45 -23.03 -4.29
N PRO A 39 -6.25 -23.81 -5.37
CA PRO A 39 -6.29 -25.26 -5.29
C PRO A 39 -5.17 -25.81 -4.39
N ARG A 40 -5.46 -26.90 -3.69
CA ARG A 40 -4.48 -27.62 -2.86
C ARG A 40 -3.33 -28.14 -3.72
N GLY A 41 -2.11 -28.08 -3.19
CA GLY A 41 -0.89 -28.57 -3.86
C GLY A 41 -0.16 -27.54 -4.73
N LYS A 42 -0.74 -26.36 -4.95
CA LYS A 42 -0.02 -25.25 -5.61
C LYS A 42 0.95 -24.62 -4.61
N THR A 43 2.18 -24.36 -5.04
CA THR A 43 3.14 -23.58 -4.26
C THR A 43 2.70 -22.12 -4.23
N VAL A 44 2.53 -21.57 -3.02
CA VAL A 44 2.12 -20.18 -2.81
C VAL A 44 3.23 -19.46 -2.06
N SER A 45 3.67 -18.31 -2.57
CA SER A 45 4.66 -17.50 -1.88
C SER A 45 4.02 -16.67 -0.77
N ALA A 46 4.81 -16.31 0.25
CA ALA A 46 4.37 -15.44 1.34
C ALA A 46 3.78 -14.12 0.82
N ALA A 47 4.37 -13.52 -0.23
CA ALA A 47 3.85 -12.30 -0.86
C ALA A 47 2.41 -12.44 -1.37
N HIS A 48 2.09 -13.56 -2.04
CA HIS A 48 0.72 -13.81 -2.52
C HIS A 48 -0.25 -14.02 -1.35
N ILE A 49 0.18 -14.73 -0.30
CA ILE A 49 -0.64 -14.94 0.91
C ILE A 49 -0.93 -13.60 1.59
N ILE A 50 0.07 -12.74 1.75
CA ILE A 50 -0.07 -11.41 2.34
C ILE A 50 -1.14 -10.61 1.61
N VAL A 51 -1.07 -10.52 0.28
CA VAL A 51 -2.04 -9.76 -0.53
C VAL A 51 -3.43 -10.41 -0.50
N ALA A 52 -3.52 -11.75 -0.53
CA ALA A 52 -4.80 -12.45 -0.45
C ALA A 52 -5.47 -12.32 0.94
N THR A 53 -4.71 -11.95 1.97
CA THR A 53 -5.18 -11.84 3.35
C THR A 53 -5.22 -10.42 3.90
N SER A 54 -4.71 -9.41 3.16
CA SER A 54 -4.55 -8.03 3.63
C SER A 54 -5.87 -7.28 3.77
N ASN A 55 -6.79 -7.53 2.86
CA ASN A 55 -8.09 -6.89 2.84
C ASN A 55 -9.15 -7.91 3.24
N SER A 56 -9.66 -7.80 4.47
CA SER A 56 -10.98 -8.32 4.84
C SER A 56 -12.01 -7.56 4.01
N SER A 57 -12.17 -7.99 2.75
CA SER A 57 -13.00 -7.38 1.73
C SER A 57 -14.46 -7.37 2.21
N SER A 58 -14.79 -6.28 2.88
CA SER A 58 -16.05 -5.96 3.57
C SER A 58 -16.22 -6.59 4.96
N LYS A 59 -16.54 -5.73 5.95
CA LYS A 59 -17.11 -6.11 7.26
C LYS A 59 -18.40 -6.95 7.14
N ARG A 60 -18.99 -7.07 5.94
CA ARG A 60 -20.19 -7.85 5.66
C ARG A 60 -19.89 -9.32 5.38
N SER A 61 -18.80 -9.66 4.70
CA SER A 61 -18.47 -11.04 4.34
C SER A 61 -17.70 -11.78 5.45
N GLU A 62 -16.96 -11.06 6.30
CA GLU A 62 -16.10 -11.67 7.32
C GLU A 62 -16.53 -11.34 8.75
N ARG A 63 -17.73 -11.77 9.11
CA ARG A 63 -18.14 -11.76 10.52
C ARG A 63 -17.45 -12.92 11.24
N HIS A 64 -17.06 -12.67 12.49
CA HIS A 64 -16.70 -13.76 13.38
C HIS A 64 -17.88 -14.74 13.48
N LEU A 65 -17.58 -16.03 13.59
CA LEU A 65 -18.61 -17.01 13.92
C LEU A 65 -19.21 -16.66 15.28
N PRO A 66 -20.53 -16.87 15.52
CA PRO A 66 -21.19 -16.52 16.77
C PRO A 66 -20.48 -17.04 18.03
N GLU A 67 -19.84 -18.20 17.94
CA GLU A 67 -19.07 -18.84 19.02
C GLU A 67 -17.55 -18.82 18.77
N CYS A 68 -17.04 -17.74 18.18
CA CYS A 68 -15.61 -17.63 17.90
C CYS A 68 -14.79 -17.67 19.21
N PRO A 69 -13.95 -18.70 19.44
CA PRO A 69 -13.22 -18.86 20.70
C PRO A 69 -12.15 -17.78 20.91
N VAL A 70 -11.64 -17.20 19.82
CA VAL A 70 -10.70 -16.07 19.88
C VAL A 70 -11.41 -14.79 20.34
N LEU A 71 -12.61 -14.52 19.81
CA LEU A 71 -13.40 -13.36 20.22
C LEU A 71 -13.89 -13.49 21.67
N ALA A 72 -14.28 -14.70 22.08
CA ALA A 72 -14.63 -15.03 23.46
C ALA A 72 -13.41 -15.08 24.41
N ARG A 73 -12.19 -14.88 23.90
CA ARG A 73 -10.92 -14.95 24.64
C ARG A 73 -10.63 -16.29 25.33
N THR A 74 -11.30 -17.37 24.91
CA THR A 74 -11.04 -18.73 25.40
C THR A 74 -9.87 -19.39 24.70
N LEU A 75 -9.52 -18.92 23.50
CA LEU A 75 -8.37 -19.39 22.72
C LEU A 75 -7.53 -18.20 22.23
N PRO A 76 -6.25 -18.05 22.63
CA PRO A 76 -5.41 -16.99 22.11
C PRO A 76 -5.11 -17.21 20.61
N LEU A 77 -4.98 -16.11 19.85
CA LEU A 77 -4.78 -16.17 18.41
C LEU A 77 -3.49 -16.92 18.01
N THR A 78 -2.48 -16.93 18.87
CA THR A 78 -1.21 -17.65 18.67
C THR A 78 -1.33 -19.16 18.85
N ALA A 79 -2.37 -19.65 19.52
CA ALA A 79 -2.56 -21.09 19.79
C ALA A 79 -3.59 -21.75 18.84
N VAL A 80 -4.11 -21.01 17.85
CA VAL A 80 -5.15 -21.52 16.93
C VAL A 80 -4.66 -22.71 16.10
N VAL A 81 -3.36 -22.79 15.84
CA VAL A 81 -2.75 -23.85 15.02
C VAL A 81 -2.83 -25.23 15.69
N ASP A 82 -2.72 -25.29 17.01
CA ASP A 82 -2.71 -26.55 17.75
C ASP A 82 -4.11 -26.92 18.29
N HIS A 83 -5.09 -26.03 18.14
CA HIS A 83 -6.46 -26.26 18.60
C HIS A 83 -7.30 -27.03 17.57
N VAL A 84 -7.41 -28.35 17.76
CA VAL A 84 -8.08 -29.30 16.84
C VAL A 84 -9.50 -28.86 16.46
N ALA A 85 -10.31 -28.42 17.43
CA ALA A 85 -11.69 -28.03 17.15
C ALA A 85 -11.77 -26.73 16.31
N PHE A 86 -10.81 -25.83 16.46
CA PHE A 86 -10.73 -24.62 15.64
C PHE A 86 -10.33 -24.99 14.21
N MET A 87 -9.34 -25.87 14.05
CA MET A 87 -8.89 -26.31 12.72
C MET A 87 -9.96 -27.09 11.93
N LYS A 88 -10.90 -27.76 12.62
CA LYS A 88 -12.07 -28.40 11.99
C LYS A 88 -13.11 -27.39 11.49
N ARG A 89 -13.30 -26.27 12.20
CA ARG A 89 -14.28 -25.22 11.87
C ARG A 89 -13.65 -23.84 12.11
N PRO A 90 -12.72 -23.39 11.25
CA PRO A 90 -11.97 -22.19 11.51
C PRO A 90 -12.86 -20.96 11.38
N CYS A 91 -12.70 -20.01 12.29
CA CYS A 91 -13.20 -18.67 12.07
C CYS A 91 -12.30 -17.99 11.03
N LEU A 92 -12.83 -17.72 9.83
CA LEU A 92 -12.06 -17.22 8.69
C LEU A 92 -11.30 -15.92 9.02
N SER A 93 -11.95 -14.97 9.71
CA SER A 93 -11.32 -13.70 10.10
C SER A 93 -10.08 -13.93 11.00
N CYS A 94 -10.20 -14.79 12.02
CA CYS A 94 -9.07 -15.11 12.91
C CYS A 94 -7.96 -15.88 12.18
N LEU A 95 -8.33 -16.88 11.37
CA LEU A 95 -7.37 -17.66 10.61
C LEU A 95 -6.59 -16.77 9.62
N ARG A 96 -7.31 -15.91 8.89
CA ARG A 96 -6.75 -14.93 7.96
C ARG A 96 -5.79 -13.97 8.68
N GLN A 97 -6.20 -13.42 9.83
CA GLN A 97 -5.35 -12.51 10.61
C GLN A 97 -4.06 -13.19 11.07
N ARG A 98 -4.14 -14.43 11.59
CA ARG A 98 -2.95 -15.17 12.04
C ARG A 98 -2.02 -15.50 10.88
N VAL A 99 -2.56 -16.01 9.77
CA VAL A 99 -1.78 -16.34 8.58
C VAL A 99 -1.15 -15.10 7.96
N HIS A 100 -1.89 -13.98 7.88
CA HIS A 100 -1.35 -12.70 7.41
C HIS A 100 -0.14 -12.28 8.23
N PHE A 101 -0.27 -12.28 9.56
CA PHE A 101 0.82 -11.94 10.47
C PHE A 101 2.06 -12.82 10.23
N LEU A 102 1.89 -14.13 10.20
CA LEU A 102 3.00 -15.07 10.03
C LEU A 102 3.67 -14.92 8.67
N ALA A 103 2.88 -14.82 7.59
CA ALA A 103 3.39 -14.65 6.24
C ALA A 103 4.15 -13.32 6.09
N SER A 104 3.63 -12.24 6.69
CA SER A 104 4.32 -10.96 6.73
C SER A 104 5.63 -11.01 7.51
N GLU A 105 5.67 -11.68 8.66
CA GLU A 105 6.89 -11.83 9.46
C GLU A 105 7.96 -12.64 8.72
N GLU A 106 7.57 -13.80 8.14
CA GLU A 106 8.46 -14.63 7.32
C GLU A 106 9.00 -13.84 6.13
N PHE A 107 8.13 -13.09 5.44
CA PHE A 107 8.51 -12.24 4.32
C PHE A 107 9.54 -11.18 4.73
N CYS A 108 9.31 -10.47 5.84
CA CYS A 108 10.23 -9.46 6.35
C CYS A 108 11.61 -10.05 6.69
N LYS A 109 11.64 -11.16 7.44
CA LYS A 109 12.88 -11.84 7.84
C LYS A 109 13.65 -12.38 6.63
N ASN A 110 12.96 -13.00 5.66
CA ASN A 110 13.58 -13.51 4.43
C ASN A 110 14.17 -12.38 3.58
N LEU A 111 13.44 -11.27 3.44
CA LEU A 111 13.89 -10.12 2.69
C LEU A 111 15.08 -9.43 3.38
N GLU A 112 15.03 -9.23 4.70
CA GLU A 112 16.15 -8.70 5.48
C GLU A 112 17.41 -9.55 5.29
N GLN A 113 17.28 -10.87 5.34
CA GLN A 113 18.39 -11.78 5.12
C GLN A 113 18.99 -11.59 3.73
N LYS A 114 18.18 -11.50 2.66
CA LYS A 114 18.66 -11.25 1.30
C LYS A 114 19.30 -9.87 1.15
N CYS A 115 18.74 -8.85 1.78
CA CYS A 115 19.30 -7.51 1.81
C CYS A 115 20.63 -7.41 2.56
N THR A 116 20.96 -8.37 3.44
CA THR A 116 22.18 -8.35 4.26
C THR A 116 23.19 -9.43 3.93
N GLN A 117 22.88 -10.33 2.98
CA GLN A 117 23.84 -11.26 2.40
C GLN A 117 25.00 -10.48 1.79
N GLU A 118 26.23 -10.98 1.96
CA GLU A 118 27.46 -10.30 1.51
C GLU A 118 27.30 -9.83 0.06
N GLY A 119 27.15 -8.51 -0.08
CA GLY A 119 26.94 -7.86 -1.36
C GLY A 119 28.27 -7.52 -2.01
N GLY A 120 28.32 -7.64 -3.33
CA GLY A 120 29.41 -7.10 -4.13
C GLY A 120 29.45 -5.57 -4.08
N THR A 121 30.37 -4.99 -4.86
CA THR A 121 30.52 -3.54 -5.02
C THR A 121 29.21 -2.87 -5.46
N LEU A 122 29.07 -1.57 -5.14
CA LEU A 122 27.94 -0.73 -5.57
C LEU A 122 27.80 -0.77 -7.12
N PRO A 123 26.65 -1.21 -7.67
CA PRO A 123 26.44 -1.21 -9.11
C PRO A 123 26.34 0.21 -9.66
N ALA A 124 27.04 0.50 -10.76
CA ALA A 124 26.99 1.82 -11.41
C ALA A 124 25.57 2.20 -11.88
N GLU A 125 24.78 1.22 -12.31
CA GLU A 125 23.37 1.43 -12.70
C GLU A 125 22.53 1.90 -11.51
N TRP A 126 22.72 1.28 -10.34
CA TRP A 126 22.04 1.70 -9.11
C TRP A 126 22.47 3.11 -8.68
N GLU A 127 23.77 3.40 -8.76
CA GLU A 127 24.29 4.74 -8.47
C GLU A 127 23.66 5.81 -9.36
N ASN A 128 23.48 5.54 -10.65
CA ASN A 128 22.81 6.45 -11.58
C ASN A 128 21.32 6.67 -11.22
N ILE A 129 20.60 5.61 -10.87
CA ILE A 129 19.19 5.71 -10.42
C ILE A 129 19.09 6.61 -9.17
N VAL A 130 19.96 6.37 -8.19
CA VAL A 130 19.99 7.16 -6.95
C VAL A 130 20.43 8.59 -7.20
N MET A 131 21.40 8.81 -8.10
CA MET A 131 21.88 10.14 -8.48
C MET A 131 20.77 10.99 -9.09
N LYS A 132 19.93 10.41 -9.95
CA LYS A 132 18.79 11.13 -10.56
C LYS A 132 17.77 11.62 -9.53
N GLN A 133 17.52 10.85 -8.47
CA GLN A 133 16.48 11.16 -7.49
C GLN A 133 17.00 11.90 -6.25
N PHE A 134 18.11 11.45 -5.67
CA PHE A 134 18.65 11.95 -4.39
C PHE A 134 19.98 12.69 -4.56
N GLY A 135 20.50 12.81 -5.79
CA GLY A 135 21.79 13.43 -6.10
C GLY A 135 23.00 12.56 -5.75
N THR A 136 23.02 11.93 -4.57
CA THR A 136 24.14 11.07 -4.12
C THR A 136 23.62 9.89 -3.30
N LEU A 137 24.39 8.79 -3.27
CA LEU A 137 24.09 7.65 -2.40
C LEU A 137 24.01 8.05 -0.92
N THR A 138 24.89 8.95 -0.47
CA THR A 138 24.94 9.42 0.92
C THR A 138 23.65 10.13 1.34
N HIS A 139 22.96 10.81 0.41
CA HIS A 139 21.66 11.43 0.69
C HIS A 139 20.56 10.38 0.87
N LEU A 140 20.52 9.35 0.01
CA LEU A 140 19.62 8.21 0.19
C LEU A 140 19.87 7.51 1.54
N GLU A 141 21.13 7.25 1.90
CA GLU A 141 21.47 6.64 3.18
C GLU A 141 21.00 7.49 4.38
N LYS A 142 21.17 8.82 4.31
CA LYS A 142 20.67 9.75 5.33
C LYS A 142 19.15 9.72 5.44
N GLU A 143 18.45 9.64 4.32
CA GLU A 143 16.99 9.55 4.32
C GLU A 143 16.52 8.23 4.95
N ILE A 144 17.09 7.10 4.54
CA ILE A 144 16.82 5.80 5.15
C ILE A 144 17.09 5.83 6.65
N MET A 145 18.22 6.41 7.09
CA MET A 145 18.54 6.55 8.52
C MET A 145 17.54 7.45 9.25
N MET A 146 17.11 8.56 8.63
CA MET A 146 16.13 9.48 9.22
C MET A 146 14.81 8.76 9.49
N TYR A 147 14.29 8.02 8.50
CA TYR A 147 13.07 7.24 8.67
C TYR A 147 13.26 6.12 9.69
N ALA A 148 14.37 5.36 9.63
CA ALA A 148 14.61 4.26 10.56
C ALA A 148 14.72 4.69 12.02
N THR A 149 15.23 5.89 12.28
CA THR A 149 15.41 6.42 13.64
C THR A 149 14.19 7.17 14.17
N SER A 150 13.48 7.91 13.31
CA SER A 150 12.30 8.71 13.65
C SER A 150 11.01 7.89 13.52
N ARG A 151 10.86 6.89 14.39
CA ARG A 151 9.71 5.97 14.36
C ARG A 151 8.78 6.15 15.54
N ARG A 152 7.47 6.11 15.26
CA ARG A 152 6.42 6.03 16.28
C ARG A 152 6.36 4.66 16.96
N GLU A 153 6.56 3.59 16.20
CA GLU A 153 6.48 2.21 16.69
C GLU A 153 7.66 1.37 16.14
N PRO A 154 8.22 0.43 16.94
CA PRO A 154 9.16 -0.57 16.45
C PRO A 154 8.58 -1.42 15.31
N GLY A 155 9.43 -1.89 14.40
CA GLY A 155 9.00 -2.64 13.22
C GLY A 155 10.00 -2.54 12.07
N TRP A 156 9.51 -2.36 10.85
CA TRP A 156 10.34 -2.39 9.63
C TRP A 156 10.33 -1.06 8.87
N THR A 157 11.52 -0.64 8.42
CA THR A 157 11.70 0.52 7.55
C THR A 157 12.00 0.02 6.15
N TRP A 158 11.31 0.55 5.15
CA TRP A 158 11.28 0.01 3.80
C TRP A 158 11.80 1.04 2.81
N LEU A 159 12.58 0.56 1.84
CA LEU A 159 12.79 1.23 0.57
C LEU A 159 11.92 0.51 -0.46
N VAL A 160 11.05 1.24 -1.15
CA VAL A 160 10.08 0.67 -2.09
C VAL A 160 10.13 1.39 -3.43
N PHE A 161 9.66 0.70 -4.47
CA PHE A 161 9.39 1.24 -5.79
C PHE A 161 7.89 1.54 -5.93
N ASP A 162 7.58 2.76 -6.34
CA ASP A 162 6.23 3.25 -6.59
C ASP A 162 6.09 3.66 -8.07
N LYS A 163 5.30 2.90 -8.83
CA LYS A 163 5.09 3.16 -10.27
C LYS A 163 4.22 4.39 -10.53
N GLU A 164 3.39 4.79 -9.57
CA GLU A 164 2.43 5.89 -9.74
C GLU A 164 3.12 7.26 -9.72
N ARG A 165 4.34 7.32 -9.19
CA ARG A 165 5.16 8.53 -9.16
C ARG A 165 5.86 8.80 -10.48
N ILE A 166 6.21 10.07 -10.68
CA ILE A 166 7.05 10.50 -11.80
C ILE A 166 8.39 9.76 -11.76
N GLU A 167 9.00 9.56 -12.93
CA GLU A 167 10.16 8.68 -13.11
C GLU A 167 11.35 8.99 -12.19
N GLY A 168 11.59 10.27 -11.91
CA GLY A 168 12.65 10.72 -11.00
C GLY A 168 12.34 10.57 -9.51
N HIS A 169 11.15 10.10 -9.13
CA HIS A 169 10.69 10.02 -7.73
C HIS A 169 10.09 8.65 -7.36
N ARG A 170 10.44 7.59 -8.09
CA ARG A 170 9.89 6.25 -7.87
C ARG A 170 10.43 5.55 -6.60
N LEU A 171 11.60 5.95 -6.08
CA LEU A 171 12.10 5.43 -4.81
C LEU A 171 11.41 6.13 -3.64
N VAL A 172 10.85 5.35 -2.72
CA VAL A 172 10.20 5.91 -1.53
C VAL A 172 10.72 5.20 -0.29
N VAL A 173 11.09 5.97 0.72
CA VAL A 173 11.40 5.46 2.05
C VAL A 173 10.16 5.58 2.93
N MET A 174 9.77 4.49 3.59
CA MET A 174 8.61 4.51 4.48
C MET A 174 8.78 3.59 5.69
N ASN A 175 8.10 3.96 6.78
CA ASN A 175 8.03 3.13 7.97
C ASN A 175 6.66 2.47 8.06
N LEU A 176 6.64 1.16 8.26
CA LEU A 176 5.41 0.43 8.54
C LEU A 176 5.42 -0.10 9.98
N PRO A 177 4.29 0.00 10.69
CA PRO A 177 4.18 -0.46 12.08
C PRO A 177 4.19 -1.99 12.16
N ALA A 178 4.71 -2.51 13.28
CA ALA A 178 4.81 -3.94 13.55
C ALA A 178 5.44 -4.69 12.37
N ASN A 179 4.76 -5.70 11.83
CA ASN A 179 5.18 -6.52 10.69
C ASN A 179 4.41 -6.21 9.39
N LYS A 180 3.71 -5.07 9.28
CA LYS A 180 3.02 -4.72 8.03
C LYS A 180 4.01 -4.56 6.89
N THR A 181 3.60 -5.00 5.70
CA THR A 181 4.43 -5.01 4.48
C THR A 181 3.87 -4.05 3.43
N PRO A 182 4.73 -3.42 2.60
CA PRO A 182 4.29 -2.45 1.57
C PRO A 182 3.42 -3.07 0.48
N LEU A 183 3.47 -4.40 0.31
CA LEU A 183 2.62 -5.13 -0.64
C LEU A 183 1.12 -4.87 -0.46
N ILE A 184 0.67 -4.60 0.77
CA ILE A 184 -0.74 -4.31 1.06
C ILE A 184 -1.19 -2.95 0.49
N LEU A 185 -0.23 -2.08 0.18
CA LEU A 185 -0.43 -0.76 -0.41
C LEU A 185 -0.18 -0.78 -1.93
N GLY A 186 0.07 -1.94 -2.54
CA GLY A 186 0.44 -2.04 -3.95
C GLY A 186 1.85 -1.57 -4.28
N LEU A 187 2.70 -1.34 -3.27
CA LEU A 187 4.07 -0.86 -3.40
C LEU A 187 5.05 -2.04 -3.48
N TRP A 188 6.05 -1.93 -4.35
CA TRP A 188 7.02 -3.01 -4.60
C TRP A 188 8.21 -2.88 -3.64
N PRO A 189 8.44 -3.84 -2.72
CA PRO A 189 9.55 -3.77 -1.76
C PRO A 189 10.90 -4.00 -2.44
N LEU A 190 11.86 -3.09 -2.18
CA LEU A 190 13.23 -3.20 -2.69
C LEU A 190 14.20 -3.62 -1.57
N ALA A 191 14.12 -2.93 -0.43
CA ALA A 191 14.96 -3.20 0.73
C ALA A 191 14.18 -3.03 2.03
N VAL A 192 14.68 -3.66 3.09
CA VAL A 192 14.09 -3.56 4.42
C VAL A 192 15.18 -3.47 5.50
N ILE A 193 14.91 -2.66 6.52
CA ILE A 193 15.73 -2.52 7.72
C ILE A 193 14.90 -2.89 8.94
N ASN A 194 15.45 -3.80 9.73
CA ASN A 194 14.85 -4.29 10.96
C ASN A 194 15.14 -3.34 12.13
N MET A 195 14.09 -2.64 12.56
CA MET A 195 14.09 -1.79 13.76
C MET A 195 13.08 -2.31 14.79
N THR A 196 12.86 -3.63 14.82
CA THR A 196 12.04 -4.30 15.85
C THR A 196 12.74 -4.25 17.21
N GLU A 197 11.97 -4.43 18.28
CA GLU A 197 12.54 -4.45 19.64
C GLU A 197 13.57 -5.55 19.83
N SER A 198 13.36 -6.73 19.23
CA SER A 198 14.31 -7.84 19.30
C SER A 198 15.65 -7.48 18.65
N ALA A 199 15.65 -6.73 17.54
CA ALA A 199 16.88 -6.24 16.90
C ALA A 199 17.60 -5.21 17.77
N LEU A 200 16.86 -4.28 18.41
CA LEU A 200 17.42 -3.29 19.33
C LEU A 200 18.00 -3.94 20.59
N LEU A 201 17.30 -4.90 21.19
CA LEU A 201 17.76 -5.65 22.35
C LEU A 201 19.01 -6.48 22.00
N SER A 202 19.00 -7.15 20.86
CA SER A 202 20.19 -7.89 20.38
C SER A 202 21.39 -6.96 20.19
N ALA A 203 21.17 -5.74 19.69
CA ALA A 203 22.23 -4.75 19.54
C ALA A 203 22.76 -4.25 20.89
N LEU A 204 21.88 -4.09 21.87
CA LEU A 204 22.24 -3.73 23.25
C LEU A 204 23.11 -4.82 23.89
N GLU A 205 22.71 -6.10 23.76
CA GLU A 205 23.41 -7.26 24.30
C GLU A 205 24.74 -7.56 23.57
N SER A 206 24.83 -7.24 22.27
CA SER A 206 26.02 -7.53 21.46
C SER A 206 27.24 -6.66 21.78
N LYS A 207 27.08 -5.61 22.60
CA LYS A 207 28.20 -4.78 23.02
C LYS A 207 29.10 -5.60 23.96
N PRO A 208 30.43 -5.57 23.75
CA PRO A 208 31.34 -6.33 24.60
C PRO A 208 31.18 -5.84 26.03
N VAL A 209 30.83 -6.77 26.94
CA VAL A 209 31.09 -6.61 28.36
C VAL A 209 32.57 -6.25 28.48
N VAL A 210 32.85 -5.00 28.83
CA VAL A 210 34.20 -4.59 29.20
C VAL A 210 34.54 -5.41 30.43
N THR A 211 35.33 -6.45 30.25
CA THR A 211 35.83 -7.27 31.35
C THR A 211 36.73 -6.38 32.22
N ASN A 212 36.38 -6.34 33.51
CA ASN A 212 37.18 -5.86 34.65
C ASN A 212 37.32 -4.34 34.81
N ALA A 213 36.28 -3.72 35.38
CA ALA A 213 36.52 -2.79 36.48
C ALA A 213 36.35 -3.59 37.78
N LYS A 214 37.41 -3.67 38.60
CA LYS A 214 37.35 -4.19 39.96
C LYS A 214 36.27 -3.37 40.68
N VAL A 215 35.14 -4.00 41.01
CA VAL A 215 34.06 -3.34 41.74
C VAL A 215 34.58 -3.03 43.14
N THR A 216 35.11 -1.82 43.34
CA THR A 216 35.34 -1.25 44.66
C THR A 216 33.98 -0.86 45.21
N TYR A 217 33.42 -1.73 46.06
CA TYR A 217 32.21 -1.41 46.79
C TYR A 217 32.48 -0.23 47.74
N PRO A 218 31.54 0.70 47.89
CA PRO A 218 31.65 1.73 48.91
C PRO A 218 31.80 1.09 50.29
N SER A 219 32.67 1.65 51.14
CA SER A 219 33.03 1.14 52.47
C SER A 219 31.84 1.07 53.46
N TRP A 220 30.72 1.68 53.11
CA TRP A 220 29.47 1.65 53.87
C TRP A 220 28.52 0.52 53.46
N SER A 221 28.81 -0.21 52.37
CA SER A 221 27.97 -1.34 51.94
C SER A 221 28.18 -2.57 52.83
N ARG A 222 27.07 -3.24 53.19
CA ARG A 222 27.10 -4.49 53.98
C ARG A 222 27.90 -5.61 53.29
N ALA A 223 27.96 -5.61 51.95
CA ALA A 223 28.71 -6.59 51.17
C ALA A 223 30.24 -6.49 51.37
N ALA A 224 30.77 -5.31 51.70
CA ALA A 224 32.19 -5.13 52.01
C ALA A 224 32.60 -5.70 53.39
N ARG A 225 31.63 -5.91 54.30
CA ARG A 225 31.89 -6.36 55.68
C ARG A 225 31.78 -7.87 55.87
N ASN A 226 31.40 -8.64 54.85
CA ASN A 226 31.32 -10.10 54.95
C ASN A 226 31.65 -10.79 53.61
N PRO A 227 32.95 -10.97 53.27
CA PRO A 227 33.37 -11.52 51.98
C PRO A 227 33.01 -12.99 51.76
N LEU A 228 32.63 -13.73 52.82
CA LEU A 228 32.32 -15.15 52.74
C LEU A 228 30.86 -15.47 52.36
N ALA A 229 29.95 -14.49 52.40
CA ALA A 229 28.55 -14.68 51.97
C ALA A 229 28.32 -14.44 50.46
N ALA A 230 29.33 -13.99 49.72
CA ALA A 230 29.23 -13.63 48.31
C ALA A 230 29.52 -14.78 47.32
N VAL A 231 29.80 -16.00 47.83
CA VAL A 231 30.02 -17.20 46.99
C VAL A 231 28.80 -18.12 47.07
N THR A 232 27.65 -17.61 46.62
CA THR A 232 26.53 -18.48 46.23
C THR A 232 25.90 -17.88 44.97
N PRO A 233 25.95 -18.56 43.80
CA PRO A 233 25.40 -18.02 42.57
C PRO A 233 23.89 -18.25 42.56
N THR A 234 23.14 -17.47 43.32
CA THR A 234 21.68 -17.39 43.16
C THR A 234 21.36 -16.53 41.96
N ARG A 235 21.11 -17.20 40.84
CA ARG A 235 20.46 -16.70 39.64
C ARG A 235 19.04 -16.25 40.00
N ASN A 236 18.87 -14.99 40.40
CA ASN A 236 17.56 -14.37 40.51
C ASN A 236 17.49 -13.10 39.67
N VAL A 237 16.68 -13.22 38.62
CA VAL A 237 15.99 -12.14 37.92
C VAL A 237 15.09 -11.46 38.94
N GLY A 238 15.35 -10.19 39.26
CA GLY A 238 14.59 -9.44 40.25
C GLY A 238 14.76 -7.95 40.05
N LEU A 239 13.81 -7.34 39.32
CA LEU A 239 13.52 -5.92 39.35
C LEU A 239 13.27 -5.50 40.81
N SER A 240 14.23 -4.82 41.43
CA SER A 240 13.95 -3.79 42.44
C SER A 240 15.24 -3.04 42.74
N GLY A 241 15.33 -1.81 42.26
CA GLY A 241 16.41 -0.88 42.53
C GLY A 241 15.88 0.53 42.42
N THR A 242 15.65 1.15 43.56
CA THR A 242 15.33 2.58 43.71
C THR A 242 16.44 3.46 43.12
N PRO A 243 16.11 4.66 42.61
CA PRO A 243 17.04 5.51 41.89
C PRO A 243 17.86 6.34 42.88
N THR A 244 19.13 6.01 43.04
CA THR A 244 20.11 6.93 43.62
C THR A 244 21.39 6.85 42.83
N ASP A 245 21.63 7.92 42.08
CA ASP A 245 22.91 8.44 41.59
C ASP A 245 24.02 7.42 41.33
N ILE A 246 24.07 6.93 40.09
CA ILE A 246 25.31 6.53 39.44
C ILE A 246 25.41 7.34 38.15
N THR A 247 25.93 8.55 38.29
CA THR A 247 26.51 9.34 37.21
C THR A 247 27.82 8.68 36.76
N ASP A 248 27.73 7.68 35.89
CA ASP A 248 28.87 7.18 35.11
C ASP A 248 28.43 6.91 33.66
N ASN A 249 28.35 8.01 32.89
CA ASN A 249 28.79 8.22 31.51
C ASN A 249 28.67 7.15 30.40
N ASN A 250 27.88 6.09 30.56
CA ASN A 250 27.70 5.06 29.53
C ASN A 250 26.25 4.65 29.25
N SER A 251 25.26 5.38 29.78
CA SER A 251 23.87 5.24 29.35
C SER A 251 23.68 5.85 27.97
N LYS A 252 24.19 5.19 26.93
CA LYS A 252 23.91 5.56 25.54
C LYS A 252 22.40 5.65 25.38
N SER A 253 21.92 6.83 24.97
CA SER A 253 20.49 7.07 24.78
C SER A 253 19.92 6.02 23.81
N LEU A 254 18.65 5.64 24.00
CA LEU A 254 17.94 4.78 23.05
C LEU A 254 17.99 5.37 21.63
N SER A 255 18.02 6.70 21.50
CA SER A 255 18.22 7.39 20.21
C SER A 255 19.55 7.01 19.56
N ASP A 256 20.63 6.98 20.32
CA ASP A 256 21.97 6.65 19.82
C ASP A 256 22.06 5.17 19.45
N LEU A 257 21.43 4.29 20.24
CA LEU A 257 21.33 2.87 19.91
C LEU A 257 20.57 2.67 18.60
N ARG A 258 19.41 3.31 18.42
CA ARG A 258 18.63 3.24 17.18
C ARG A 258 19.44 3.75 15.99
N LYS A 259 20.12 4.89 16.13
CA LYS A 259 20.99 5.44 15.09
C LYS A 259 22.12 4.48 14.73
N GLN A 260 22.75 3.87 15.73
CA GLN A 260 23.80 2.88 15.52
C GLN A 260 23.29 1.63 14.79
N VAL A 261 22.11 1.12 15.17
CA VAL A 261 21.49 -0.04 14.52
C VAL A 261 21.12 0.28 13.07
N ALA A 262 20.47 1.41 12.83
CA ALA A 262 20.10 1.86 11.49
C ALA A 262 21.34 2.04 10.60
N GLN A 263 22.37 2.76 11.08
CA GLN A 263 23.60 2.98 10.33
C GLN A 263 24.31 1.65 9.98
N LYS A 264 24.39 0.74 10.95
CA LYS A 264 24.96 -0.61 10.73
C LYS A 264 24.15 -1.41 9.71
N ALA A 265 22.82 -1.31 9.74
CA ALA A 265 21.96 -1.99 8.78
C ALA A 265 22.13 -1.43 7.37
N VAL A 266 22.15 -0.10 7.22
CA VAL A 266 22.38 0.59 5.93
C VAL A 266 23.73 0.20 5.33
N SER A 267 24.80 0.19 6.13
CA SER A 267 26.14 -0.20 5.66
C SER A 267 26.25 -1.66 5.20
N LYS A 268 25.26 -2.49 5.53
CA LYS A 268 25.20 -3.91 5.19
C LYS A 268 24.26 -4.20 4.02
N LEU A 269 23.62 -3.19 3.45
CA LEU A 269 22.69 -3.39 2.35
C LEU A 269 23.42 -3.92 1.12
N ASN A 270 22.87 -4.98 0.55
CA ASN A 270 23.30 -5.55 -0.70
C ASN A 270 22.65 -4.81 -1.88
N TRP A 271 23.35 -3.78 -2.38
CA TRP A 271 22.87 -2.95 -3.48
C TRP A 271 22.65 -3.72 -4.80
N ASN A 272 23.35 -4.85 -5.02
CA ASN A 272 23.12 -5.71 -6.18
C ASN A 272 21.74 -6.36 -6.12
N PHE A 273 21.35 -6.89 -4.96
CA PHE A 273 20.02 -7.45 -4.75
C PHE A 273 18.93 -6.38 -4.93
N ILE A 274 19.17 -5.17 -4.41
CA ILE A 274 18.24 -4.03 -4.55
C ILE A 274 18.06 -3.65 -6.02
N LEU A 275 19.14 -3.60 -6.80
CA LEU A 275 19.07 -3.36 -8.25
C LEU A 275 18.27 -4.45 -8.97
N GLN A 276 18.46 -5.72 -8.62
CA GLN A 276 17.66 -6.82 -9.18
C GLN A 276 16.17 -6.65 -8.87
N GLN A 277 15.81 -6.24 -7.64
CA GLN A 277 14.43 -5.97 -7.27
C GLN A 277 13.85 -4.78 -8.05
N TRP A 278 14.65 -3.74 -8.28
CA TRP A 278 14.27 -2.60 -9.12
C TRP A 278 13.97 -3.03 -10.56
N GLN A 279 14.89 -3.75 -11.19
CA GLN A 279 14.72 -4.24 -12.57
C GLN A 279 13.51 -5.17 -12.71
N GLN A 280 13.28 -6.03 -11.72
CA GLN A 280 12.08 -6.88 -11.68
C GLN A 280 10.79 -6.07 -11.59
N ALA A 281 10.78 -4.99 -10.78
CA ALA A 281 9.63 -4.09 -10.70
C ALA A 281 9.38 -3.41 -12.05
N GLU A 282 10.41 -2.82 -12.67
CA GLU A 282 10.27 -2.16 -13.97
C GLU A 282 9.77 -3.12 -15.05
N ALA A 283 10.34 -4.32 -15.14
CA ALA A 283 9.91 -5.35 -16.07
C ALA A 283 8.45 -5.78 -15.83
N TYR A 284 8.04 -5.92 -14.57
CA TYR A 284 6.66 -6.25 -14.21
C TYR A 284 5.68 -5.15 -14.63
N TYR A 285 5.98 -3.88 -14.32
CA TYR A 285 5.11 -2.75 -14.64
C TYR A 285 5.07 -2.42 -16.13
N ALA A 286 6.11 -2.76 -16.89
CA ALA A 286 6.15 -2.65 -18.35
C ALA A 286 5.52 -3.85 -19.09
N SER A 287 5.10 -4.90 -18.37
CA SER A 287 4.60 -6.12 -19.02
C SER A 287 3.19 -5.96 -19.61
N THR A 288 3.01 -6.42 -20.84
CA THR A 288 1.71 -6.45 -21.54
C THR A 288 0.67 -7.29 -20.81
N ALA A 289 1.10 -8.41 -20.23
CA ALA A 289 0.25 -9.30 -19.44
C ALA A 289 -0.37 -8.60 -18.21
N ARG A 290 0.32 -7.60 -17.63
CA ARG A 290 -0.23 -6.77 -16.55
C ARG A 290 -1.34 -5.86 -17.08
N GLU A 291 -1.11 -5.19 -18.20
CA GLU A 291 -2.09 -4.31 -18.82
C GLU A 291 -3.36 -5.06 -19.26
N GLU A 292 -3.20 -6.26 -19.82
CA GLU A 292 -4.32 -7.15 -20.15
C GLU A 292 -5.15 -7.53 -18.92
N LYS A 293 -4.49 -7.88 -17.80
CA LYS A 293 -5.20 -8.16 -16.54
C LYS A 293 -5.93 -6.95 -16.00
N ILE A 294 -5.34 -5.76 -16.09
CA ILE A 294 -6.00 -4.50 -15.69
C ILE A 294 -7.22 -4.25 -16.55
N ARG A 295 -7.11 -4.37 -17.89
CA ARG A 295 -8.23 -4.21 -18.81
C ARG A 295 -9.33 -5.21 -18.53
N ALA A 296 -8.99 -6.50 -18.40
CA ALA A 296 -9.97 -7.56 -18.11
C ALA A 296 -10.70 -7.33 -16.77
N GLN A 297 -9.97 -6.95 -15.71
CA GLN A 297 -10.56 -6.66 -14.42
C GLN A 297 -11.46 -5.42 -14.47
N ARG A 298 -11.03 -4.36 -15.16
CA ARG A 298 -11.84 -3.16 -15.38
C ARG A 298 -13.14 -3.49 -16.11
N THR A 299 -13.06 -4.24 -17.21
CA THR A 299 -14.25 -4.68 -17.96
C THR A 299 -15.16 -5.55 -17.10
N LYS A 300 -14.62 -6.41 -16.23
CA LYS A 300 -15.41 -7.19 -15.27
C LYS A 300 -16.16 -6.27 -14.30
N LEU A 301 -15.49 -5.28 -13.71
CA LEU A 301 -16.10 -4.32 -12.79
C LEU A 301 -17.16 -3.44 -13.48
N GLU A 302 -16.92 -3.01 -14.71
CA GLU A 302 -17.89 -2.26 -15.52
C GLU A 302 -19.15 -3.10 -15.80
N ARG A 303 -19.00 -4.39 -16.10
CA ARG A 303 -20.13 -5.33 -16.25
C ARG A 303 -20.89 -5.54 -14.94
N GLU A 304 -20.18 -5.74 -13.83
CA GLU A 304 -20.81 -5.88 -12.51
C GLU A 304 -21.57 -4.63 -12.09
N ALA A 305 -21.02 -3.44 -12.35
CA ALA A 305 -21.68 -2.17 -12.10
C ALA A 305 -22.95 -2.00 -12.96
N ALA A 306 -22.89 -2.36 -14.25
CA ALA A 306 -24.06 -2.35 -15.14
C ALA A 306 -25.16 -3.31 -14.66
N LEU A 307 -24.80 -4.54 -14.29
CA LEU A 307 -25.75 -5.52 -13.74
C LEU A 307 -26.39 -5.04 -12.44
N ALA A 308 -25.61 -4.44 -11.55
CA ALA A 308 -26.12 -3.86 -10.31
C ALA A 308 -27.04 -2.64 -10.54
N ALA A 309 -26.79 -1.85 -11.57
CA ALA A 309 -27.70 -0.77 -11.97
C ALA A 309 -29.01 -1.32 -12.52
N MET A 310 -28.95 -2.34 -13.39
CA MET A 310 -30.14 -3.01 -13.93
C MET A 310 -30.97 -3.70 -12.84
N SER A 311 -30.34 -4.32 -11.83
CA SER A 311 -31.08 -4.92 -10.72
C SER A 311 -31.84 -3.88 -9.92
N LYS A 312 -31.26 -2.69 -9.67
CA LYS A 312 -31.94 -1.59 -8.98
C LYS A 312 -33.15 -1.07 -9.76
N LEU A 313 -33.06 -0.98 -11.08
CA LEU A 313 -34.20 -0.59 -11.93
C LEU A 313 -35.35 -1.60 -11.85
N ARG A 314 -35.01 -2.89 -11.83
CA ARG A 314 -35.99 -3.97 -11.63
C ARG A 314 -36.67 -3.86 -10.26
N ASP A 315 -35.88 -3.63 -9.21
CA ASP A 315 -36.38 -3.55 -7.83
C ASP A 315 -37.19 -2.28 -7.57
N SER A 316 -36.96 -1.19 -8.33
CA SER A 316 -37.75 0.04 -8.22
C SER A 316 -39.13 -0.05 -8.89
N GLY A 317 -39.50 -1.20 -9.47
CA GLY A 317 -40.79 -1.38 -10.15
C GLY A 317 -40.91 -0.58 -11.45
N ALA A 318 -39.80 -0.09 -12.00
CA ALA A 318 -39.79 0.57 -13.29
C ALA A 318 -39.98 -0.50 -14.38
N THR A 319 -41.19 -0.57 -14.94
CA THR A 319 -41.47 -1.39 -16.13
C THR A 319 -40.79 -0.76 -17.34
N ILE A 320 -39.64 -1.31 -17.74
CA ILE A 320 -39.05 -1.05 -19.05
C ILE A 320 -39.94 -1.78 -20.06
N LEU A 321 -40.72 -1.03 -20.84
CA LEU A 321 -41.50 -1.60 -21.94
C LEU A 321 -40.52 -2.14 -22.98
N THR A 322 -40.85 -3.25 -23.63
CA THR A 322 -39.99 -3.94 -24.61
C THR A 322 -39.60 -3.09 -25.84
N SER A 323 -40.17 -1.89 -25.98
CA SER A 323 -39.84 -0.87 -26.96
C SER A 323 -38.69 0.06 -26.56
N ASP A 324 -38.30 0.09 -25.28
CA ASP A 324 -37.22 0.94 -24.78
C ASP A 324 -35.89 0.18 -24.88
N SER A 325 -35.17 0.38 -25.99
CA SER A 325 -33.82 -0.16 -26.15
C SER A 325 -32.83 0.63 -25.27
N VAL A 326 -32.28 -0.02 -24.25
CA VAL A 326 -31.17 0.53 -23.45
C VAL A 326 -29.86 0.27 -24.21
N GLU A 327 -29.30 1.29 -24.84
CA GLU A 327 -27.95 1.23 -25.40
C GLU A 327 -26.91 1.32 -24.27
N ILE A 328 -26.20 0.21 -24.03
CA ILE A 328 -25.02 0.20 -23.17
C ILE A 328 -23.84 0.68 -24.01
N ILE A 329 -23.53 1.97 -23.94
CA ILE A 329 -22.31 2.52 -24.57
C ILE A 329 -21.10 2.10 -23.70
N THR A 330 -20.54 0.93 -23.98
CA THR A 330 -19.20 0.57 -23.50
C THR A 330 -18.16 1.39 -24.28
N GLY A 331 -17.72 2.51 -23.70
CA GLY A 331 -16.70 3.36 -24.30
C GLY A 331 -15.33 2.68 -24.37
N GLY A 332 -14.90 2.30 -25.58
CA GLY A 332 -13.51 1.94 -25.82
C GLY A 332 -13.22 1.30 -27.18
N SER A 333 -12.90 2.12 -28.19
CA SER A 333 -11.85 1.84 -29.19
C SER A 333 -11.66 3.05 -30.11
N ASN A 334 -10.63 3.86 -29.86
CA ASN A 334 -10.10 4.80 -30.86
C ASN A 334 -9.14 4.02 -31.76
N THR A 335 -9.62 3.61 -32.93
CA THR A 335 -8.77 3.25 -34.07
C THR A 335 -9.08 4.24 -35.18
N GLY A 336 -8.14 5.15 -35.43
CA GLY A 336 -8.23 6.16 -36.46
C GLY A 336 -8.32 5.55 -37.85
N ALA A 337 -9.01 6.25 -38.74
CA ALA A 337 -8.94 5.99 -40.17
C ALA A 337 -8.85 7.31 -40.94
N SER A 338 -7.85 7.33 -41.80
CA SER A 338 -7.49 8.36 -42.75
C SER A 338 -8.61 8.70 -43.75
N LYS A 339 -8.51 9.94 -44.23
CA LYS A 339 -9.11 10.49 -45.45
C LYS A 339 -9.15 9.49 -46.62
N VAL A 340 -10.20 9.55 -47.45
CA VAL A 340 -10.15 10.05 -48.85
C VAL A 340 -11.55 9.96 -49.49
N ASP A 341 -11.80 10.95 -50.36
CA ASP A 341 -12.99 11.32 -51.13
C ASP A 341 -13.61 10.26 -52.06
N LYS A 342 -14.92 10.39 -52.37
CA LYS A 342 -15.52 10.87 -53.66
C LYS A 342 -16.90 10.25 -54.00
N LYS A 343 -17.86 11.14 -54.32
CA LYS A 343 -18.81 11.20 -55.48
C LYS A 343 -19.56 9.93 -55.93
N GLU A 344 -20.90 9.88 -55.85
CA GLU A 344 -21.98 10.46 -56.71
C GLU A 344 -22.56 9.47 -57.73
N GLY A 345 -23.91 9.36 -57.71
CA GLY A 345 -24.78 8.94 -58.81
C GLY A 345 -25.01 7.42 -58.97
N GLU A 346 -26.14 6.91 -59.44
CA GLU A 346 -27.46 7.43 -59.80
C GLU A 346 -28.32 6.20 -60.20
N LYS A 347 -29.65 6.27 -59.96
CA LYS A 347 -30.78 5.54 -60.62
C LYS A 347 -30.86 3.99 -60.54
N LEU A 348 -31.92 3.39 -59.98
CA LEU A 348 -33.36 3.33 -60.36
C LEU A 348 -33.69 2.12 -61.27
N SER A 349 -34.57 1.27 -60.73
CA SER A 349 -35.76 0.70 -61.39
C SER A 349 -35.78 -0.78 -61.86
N THR A 350 -36.74 -1.47 -61.24
CA THR A 350 -37.78 -2.36 -61.81
C THR A 350 -37.54 -3.84 -62.16
N GLN A 351 -38.46 -4.62 -61.58
CA GLN A 351 -39.26 -5.73 -62.11
C GLN A 351 -38.78 -7.19 -61.98
N THR A 352 -39.39 -7.86 -60.98
CA THR A 352 -40.36 -8.97 -61.10
C THR A 352 -40.16 -10.00 -62.22
N THR A 353 -39.99 -11.28 -61.87
CA THR A 353 -41.01 -12.36 -62.01
C THR A 353 -40.40 -13.77 -61.90
N GLN A 354 -40.86 -14.47 -60.85
CA GLN A 354 -41.21 -15.90 -60.72
C GLN A 354 -40.38 -17.06 -61.34
N LYS A 355 -39.97 -17.93 -60.40
CA LYS A 355 -40.38 -19.37 -60.24
C LYS A 355 -39.67 -20.40 -61.11
N SER A 356 -38.90 -21.29 -60.44
CA SER A 356 -39.04 -22.76 -60.52
C SER A 356 -38.13 -23.50 -59.53
N THR A 357 -38.77 -24.12 -58.52
CA THR A 357 -38.61 -25.49 -57.99
C THR A 357 -37.23 -26.20 -57.86
N VAL A 358 -36.81 -26.44 -56.61
CA VAL A 358 -36.49 -27.77 -55.96
C VAL A 358 -35.28 -28.56 -56.53
N ASN A 359 -34.19 -28.90 -55.81
CA ASN A 359 -34.12 -29.62 -54.52
C ASN A 359 -32.66 -29.65 -53.94
N VAL A 360 -32.58 -29.73 -52.60
CA VAL A 360 -31.57 -30.36 -51.70
C VAL A 360 -30.09 -29.91 -51.69
N GLY A 361 -29.63 -29.44 -50.52
CA GLY A 361 -28.24 -29.61 -50.07
C GLY A 361 -27.71 -28.54 -49.10
N GLU A 362 -27.56 -28.92 -47.83
CA GLU A 362 -26.60 -28.43 -46.80
C GLU A 362 -26.39 -26.92 -46.55
N GLU A 363 -26.81 -26.46 -45.36
CA GLU A 363 -26.49 -25.14 -44.82
C GLU A 363 -25.15 -25.15 -44.05
N THR A 364 -24.17 -24.43 -44.60
CA THR A 364 -23.04 -23.85 -43.89
C THR A 364 -23.03 -22.34 -44.17
N THR A 365 -22.70 -21.56 -43.14
CA THR A 365 -21.99 -20.26 -43.17
C THR A 365 -22.74 -18.93 -43.37
N THR A 366 -22.25 -17.95 -42.59
CA THR A 366 -22.04 -16.51 -42.90
C THR A 366 -23.21 -15.52 -42.85
N THR A 367 -23.03 -14.56 -41.93
CA THR A 367 -22.90 -13.10 -42.15
C THR A 367 -23.71 -12.49 -43.29
N THR A 368 -24.48 -11.42 -43.04
CA THR A 368 -24.22 -10.06 -43.58
C THR A 368 -25.26 -9.04 -43.08
N THR A 369 -24.71 -7.91 -42.67
CA THR A 369 -25.26 -6.58 -42.37
C THR A 369 -26.07 -5.94 -43.50
N THR A 370 -27.16 -5.23 -43.20
CA THR A 370 -27.50 -4.01 -43.97
C THR A 370 -28.20 -2.94 -43.12
N THR A 371 -27.56 -1.77 -43.12
CA THR A 371 -27.96 -0.38 -42.81
C THR A 371 -29.31 -0.01 -43.46
N SER A 372 -30.14 0.93 -43.00
CA SER A 372 -29.98 2.40 -42.89
C SER A 372 -31.26 3.00 -42.23
N THR A 373 -31.32 4.20 -41.64
CA THR A 373 -31.22 5.53 -42.29
C THR A 373 -31.33 6.64 -41.21
N THR A 374 -30.61 7.74 -41.42
CA THR A 374 -30.49 8.97 -40.62
C THR A 374 -31.62 9.99 -40.83
N VAL A 375 -31.93 10.78 -39.78
CA VAL A 375 -32.48 12.15 -39.86
C VAL A 375 -31.72 13.02 -38.83
N GLU A 376 -31.27 14.20 -39.26
CA GLU A 376 -30.49 15.21 -38.53
C GLU A 376 -31.36 16.07 -37.58
N GLU A 377 -30.81 16.49 -36.42
CA GLU A 377 -31.02 17.87 -35.90
C GLU A 377 -29.99 18.28 -34.81
N ASN A 378 -29.35 19.46 -35.05
CA ASN A 378 -28.69 20.46 -34.19
C ASN A 378 -28.23 20.09 -32.75
N LYS A 379 -26.92 20.08 -32.44
CA LYS A 379 -25.96 21.19 -32.19
C LYS A 379 -26.21 22.01 -30.92
N GLU A 380 -25.45 21.69 -29.86
CA GLU A 380 -24.93 22.67 -28.90
C GLU A 380 -23.57 22.22 -28.33
N THR A 381 -22.69 23.19 -28.11
CA THR A 381 -21.23 23.08 -28.15
C THR A 381 -20.64 23.04 -26.73
N SER A 382 -19.84 22.01 -26.40
CA SER A 382 -19.02 22.00 -25.18
C SER A 382 -17.53 22.00 -25.54
N THR A 383 -16.89 23.09 -25.16
CA THR A 383 -15.49 23.43 -25.39
C THR A 383 -14.55 22.46 -24.67
N LYS A 384 -13.75 21.73 -25.45
CA LYS A 384 -12.69 20.83 -24.97
C LYS A 384 -11.39 21.64 -24.91
N THR A 385 -10.86 21.90 -23.73
CA THR A 385 -9.53 22.49 -23.56
C THR A 385 -8.50 21.36 -23.44
N GLU A 386 -7.70 21.21 -24.49
CA GLU A 386 -6.49 20.38 -24.50
C GLU A 386 -5.36 21.10 -23.75
N SER A 387 -4.65 20.38 -22.88
CA SER A 387 -3.33 20.80 -22.41
C SER A 387 -2.39 19.61 -22.35
N THR A 388 -1.68 19.37 -23.45
CA THR A 388 -0.42 18.63 -23.48
C THR A 388 0.72 19.64 -23.36
N GLY A 389 1.47 19.61 -22.27
CA GLY A 389 2.66 20.43 -22.08
C GLY A 389 3.45 19.94 -20.87
N VAL A 390 4.75 19.74 -21.06
CA VAL A 390 5.74 19.32 -20.06
C VAL A 390 5.64 20.22 -18.81
N ASP A 391 5.44 19.62 -17.63
CA ASP A 391 5.29 20.28 -16.33
C ASP A 391 6.56 21.06 -15.96
N GLU A 392 6.51 22.38 -16.14
CA GLU A 392 7.44 23.29 -15.48
C GLU A 392 6.92 23.58 -14.07
N ASP A 393 7.82 23.55 -13.09
CA ASP A 393 7.49 23.83 -11.68
C ASP A 393 6.80 25.20 -11.51
N PRO A 394 5.81 25.31 -10.61
CA PRO A 394 5.08 26.56 -10.39
C PRO A 394 6.02 27.66 -9.87
N LYS A 395 5.77 28.90 -10.29
CA LYS A 395 6.55 30.05 -9.82
C LYS A 395 6.24 30.29 -8.34
N SER A 396 7.23 30.06 -7.48
CA SER A 396 7.10 30.26 -6.03
C SER A 396 7.57 31.66 -5.61
N THR A 397 6.88 32.28 -4.66
CA THR A 397 7.25 33.57 -4.06
C THR A 397 6.82 33.59 -2.60
N GLN A 398 7.71 34.00 -1.70
CA GLN A 398 7.38 34.17 -0.28
C GLN A 398 6.92 35.60 -0.02
N LEU A 399 5.76 35.75 0.60
CA LEU A 399 5.18 37.04 0.98
C LEU A 399 5.76 37.53 2.33
N PRO A 400 5.67 38.84 2.64
CA PRO A 400 6.22 39.41 3.87
C PRO A 400 5.64 38.83 5.17
N ASP A 401 4.43 38.29 5.12
CA ASP A 401 3.75 37.62 6.24
C ASP A 401 4.23 36.18 6.47
N GLY A 402 5.18 35.69 5.66
CA GLY A 402 5.70 34.33 5.70
C GLY A 402 4.90 33.33 4.86
N THR A 403 3.80 33.74 4.21
CA THR A 403 3.00 32.89 3.33
C THR A 403 3.75 32.58 2.04
N TRP A 404 3.77 31.31 1.65
CA TRP A 404 4.29 30.87 0.35
C TRP A 404 3.19 30.91 -0.71
N GLN A 405 3.42 31.63 -1.81
CA GLN A 405 2.55 31.67 -2.97
C GLN A 405 3.15 30.88 -4.12
N TYR A 406 2.36 29.99 -4.73
CA TYR A 406 2.70 29.21 -5.92
C TYR A 406 1.74 29.60 -7.04
N LEU A 407 2.27 30.22 -8.09
CA LEU A 407 1.52 30.61 -9.29
C LEU A 407 1.72 29.58 -10.40
N TYR A 408 0.64 28.99 -10.86
CA TYR A 408 0.64 27.99 -11.93
C TYR A 408 0.40 28.65 -13.29
N LYS A 409 0.85 28.02 -14.38
CA LYS A 409 0.71 28.55 -15.75
C LYS A 409 -0.75 28.74 -16.20
N ASN A 410 -1.65 27.93 -15.66
CA ASN A 410 -3.09 28.03 -15.91
C ASN A 410 -3.76 29.20 -15.17
N GLY A 411 -3.00 29.98 -14.38
CA GLY A 411 -3.51 31.09 -13.57
C GLY A 411 -4.02 30.68 -12.20
N ASP A 412 -3.99 29.39 -11.86
CA ASP A 412 -4.31 28.94 -10.51
C ASP A 412 -3.25 29.44 -9.51
N VAL A 413 -3.66 29.63 -8.26
CA VAL A 413 -2.78 30.09 -7.18
C VAL A 413 -2.95 29.20 -5.96
N THR A 414 -1.85 28.67 -5.43
CA THR A 414 -1.82 28.01 -4.12
C THR A 414 -1.11 28.91 -3.12
N LEU A 415 -1.71 29.13 -1.95
CA LEU A 415 -1.12 29.85 -0.82
C LEU A 415 -0.93 28.87 0.35
N LEU A 416 0.29 28.76 0.86
CA LEU A 416 0.62 28.00 2.07
C LEU A 416 1.00 28.98 3.18
N ARG A 417 0.12 29.14 4.17
CA ARG A 417 0.31 30.05 5.29
C ARG A 417 1.20 29.43 6.38
N PRO A 418 1.83 30.24 7.25
CA PRO A 418 2.67 29.74 8.36
C PRO A 418 1.92 28.88 9.38
N ASP A 419 0.60 29.09 9.52
CA ASP A 419 -0.28 28.30 10.39
C ASP A 419 -0.56 26.88 9.86
N GLY A 420 -0.07 26.54 8.66
CA GLY A 420 -0.30 25.26 7.98
C GLY A 420 -1.53 25.25 7.06
N THR A 421 -2.32 26.33 7.03
CA THR A 421 -3.49 26.46 6.15
C THR A 421 -3.07 26.57 4.68
N ARG A 422 -3.74 25.80 3.82
CA ARG A 422 -3.51 25.78 2.36
C ARG A 422 -4.73 26.32 1.63
N VAL A 423 -4.57 27.37 0.85
CA VAL A 423 -5.64 27.96 0.03
C VAL A 423 -5.35 27.74 -1.45
N PHE A 424 -6.20 27.00 -2.14
CA PHE A 424 -6.15 26.76 -3.58
C PHE A 424 -7.20 27.63 -4.25
N LYS A 425 -6.76 28.64 -5.01
CA LYS A 425 -7.63 29.51 -5.78
C LYS A 425 -7.62 29.06 -7.23
N LYS A 426 -8.76 28.55 -7.69
CA LYS A 426 -9.06 28.28 -9.10
C LYS A 426 -10.09 29.29 -9.59
N LYS A 427 -10.21 29.45 -10.90
CA LYS A 427 -11.14 30.41 -11.54
C LYS A 427 -12.58 30.33 -11.01
N GLU A 428 -13.04 29.14 -10.65
CA GLU A 428 -14.43 28.86 -10.29
C GLU A 428 -14.61 28.35 -8.86
N LEU A 429 -13.53 28.23 -8.08
CA LEU A 429 -13.57 27.62 -6.76
C LEU A 429 -12.36 28.02 -5.94
N THR A 430 -12.58 28.45 -4.70
CA THR A 430 -11.53 28.55 -3.69
C THR A 430 -11.67 27.38 -2.72
N THR A 431 -10.60 26.61 -2.53
CA THR A 431 -10.55 25.52 -1.55
C THR A 431 -9.55 25.85 -0.47
N THR A 432 -9.99 25.92 0.78
CA THR A 432 -9.13 26.16 1.95
C THR A 432 -9.07 24.89 2.80
N ALA A 433 -7.91 24.25 2.84
CA ALA A 433 -7.64 23.15 3.77
C ALA A 433 -6.96 23.71 5.02
N PHE A 434 -7.62 23.58 6.16
CA PHE A 434 -7.12 24.08 7.45
C PHE A 434 -6.17 23.07 8.09
N ALA A 435 -5.33 23.55 9.00
CA ALA A 435 -4.37 22.71 9.73
C ALA A 435 -5.04 21.67 10.64
N ASP A 436 -6.29 21.91 11.05
CA ASP A 436 -7.09 20.97 11.84
C ASP A 436 -7.61 19.77 11.01
N GLY A 437 -7.49 19.82 9.67
CA GLY A 437 -7.97 18.80 8.74
C GLY A 437 -9.34 19.09 8.12
N SER A 438 -10.01 20.17 8.52
CA SER A 438 -11.25 20.62 7.87
C SER A 438 -10.97 21.23 6.50
N THR A 439 -11.94 21.14 5.58
CA THR A 439 -11.83 21.67 4.22
C THR A 439 -13.04 22.53 3.88
N LEU A 440 -12.79 23.78 3.51
CA LEU A 440 -13.81 24.73 3.06
C LEU A 440 -13.72 24.92 1.55
N TYR A 441 -14.86 24.81 0.88
CA TYR A 441 -15.05 25.08 -0.54
C TYR A 441 -15.90 26.34 -0.68
N GLU A 442 -15.41 27.37 -1.37
CA GLU A 442 -16.10 28.63 -1.60
C GLU A 442 -16.29 28.84 -3.11
N TYR A 443 -17.55 29.00 -3.52
CA TYR A 443 -17.93 29.17 -4.91
C TYR A 443 -18.23 30.66 -5.21
N PRO A 444 -18.06 31.11 -6.47
CA PRO A 444 -18.34 32.49 -6.88
C PRO A 444 -19.78 32.95 -6.66
N ASN A 445 -20.73 32.02 -6.54
CA ASN A 445 -22.14 32.30 -6.29
C ASN A 445 -22.47 32.53 -4.80
N ASN A 446 -21.47 32.79 -3.95
CA ASN A 446 -21.59 32.91 -2.49
C ASN A 446 -22.09 31.64 -1.77
N THR A 447 -22.11 30.48 -2.44
CA THR A 447 -22.31 29.20 -1.75
C THR A 447 -20.99 28.69 -1.20
N SER A 448 -21.02 27.99 -0.07
CA SER A 448 -19.85 27.35 0.50
C SER A 448 -20.18 25.99 1.12
N ILE A 449 -19.20 25.09 1.15
CA ILE A 449 -19.29 23.77 1.78
C ILE A 449 -18.12 23.63 2.74
N LEU A 450 -18.39 23.42 4.02
CA LEU A 450 -17.38 23.12 5.03
C LEU A 450 -17.49 21.64 5.44
N ASP A 451 -16.48 20.87 5.08
CA ASP A 451 -16.30 19.49 5.54
C ASP A 451 -15.45 19.52 6.81
N ARG A 452 -16.07 19.19 7.95
CA ARG A 452 -15.40 19.14 9.27
C ARG A 452 -14.80 17.77 9.54
N VAL A 453 -13.80 17.75 10.44
CA VAL A 453 -13.13 16.51 10.85
C VAL A 453 -13.99 15.54 11.66
N ASP A 454 -15.12 16.00 12.20
CA ASP A 454 -16.12 15.17 12.88
C ASP A 454 -17.06 14.43 11.91
N GLY A 455 -16.86 14.59 10.59
CA GLY A 455 -17.69 13.98 9.55
C GLY A 455 -18.98 14.76 9.25
N VAL A 456 -19.14 15.97 9.78
CA VAL A 456 -20.26 16.86 9.45
C VAL A 456 -19.89 17.73 8.24
N ARG A 457 -20.76 17.74 7.23
CA ARG A 457 -20.74 18.67 6.11
C ARG A 457 -21.73 19.80 6.39
N VAL A 458 -21.27 21.05 6.32
CA VAL A 458 -22.12 22.24 6.45
C VAL A 458 -22.14 22.97 5.11
N THR A 459 -23.29 22.98 4.45
CA THR A 459 -23.51 23.75 3.22
C THR A 459 -24.15 25.09 3.57
N THR A 460 -23.53 26.20 3.19
CA THR A 460 -24.11 27.54 3.27
C THR A 460 -24.52 27.97 1.87
N PHE A 461 -25.80 28.25 1.67
CA PHE A 461 -26.34 28.70 0.38
C PHE A 461 -26.14 30.20 0.20
N ALA A 462 -26.37 30.69 -1.03
CA ALA A 462 -26.16 32.08 -1.40
C ALA A 462 -27.04 33.07 -0.62
N ASP A 463 -28.18 32.61 -0.10
CA ASP A 463 -29.10 33.36 0.76
C ASP A 463 -28.68 33.37 2.25
N GLY A 464 -27.56 32.71 2.59
CA GLY A 464 -27.04 32.58 3.95
C GLY A 464 -27.66 31.43 4.75
N THR A 465 -28.62 30.69 4.19
CA THR A 465 -29.19 29.51 4.85
C THR A 465 -28.15 28.41 4.97
N LYS A 466 -28.22 27.63 6.07
CA LYS A 466 -27.26 26.57 6.38
C LYS A 466 -27.95 25.23 6.50
N GLN A 467 -27.37 24.22 5.85
CA GLN A 467 -27.79 22.83 5.95
C GLN A 467 -26.63 21.99 6.46
N GLU A 468 -26.85 21.25 7.53
CA GLU A 468 -25.87 20.32 8.10
C GLU A 468 -26.25 18.87 7.77
N GLU A 469 -25.28 18.10 7.26
CA GLU A 469 -25.42 16.69 6.92
C GLU A 469 -24.27 15.90 7.56
N ARG A 470 -24.59 14.75 8.19
CA ARG A 470 -23.56 13.82 8.70
C ARG A 470 -23.20 12.81 7.61
N LEU A 471 -21.95 12.87 7.15
CA LEU A 471 -21.38 11.89 6.21
C LEU A 471 -21.25 10.55 6.97
N LYS A 472 -21.93 9.50 6.48
CA LYS A 472 -21.99 8.16 7.11
C LYS A 472 -20.81 7.26 6.74
#